data_AF-A0AAE4VFT2-F1
#
_entry.id   AF-A0AAE4VFT2-F1
#
_cell.length_a   1.000
_cell.length_b   1.000
_cell.length_c   1.000
_cell.angle_alpha   90.00
_cell.angle_beta   90.00
_cell.angle_gamma   90.00
#
_symmetry.space_group_name_H-M   'P 1'
#
loop_
_entity.id
_entity.type
_entity.pdbx_description
1 polymer ?
#
loop_
_entity_poly.entity_id
_entity_poly.type
_entity_poly.pdbx_seq_one_letter_code
_entity_poly.pdbx_strand_id
1 'polypeptide(L)' 'MRTVYLRNVPDDVVERLEKLANRERISLNTLALRELAEVARRADNADLLGTLPDLGIPAESIVAAVDEGRAGK' A
#
# COMPACT_ATOMS: atom_id res chain seq x y z
N MET A 1 6.43 -20.48 10.74
CA MET A 1 6.40 -19.63 9.52
C MET A 1 6.07 -20.51 8.33
N ARG A 2 5.27 -20.02 7.38
CA ARG A 2 4.90 -20.74 6.15
C ARG A 2 5.72 -20.18 4.98
N THR A 3 6.17 -21.04 4.08
CA THR A 3 6.90 -20.63 2.86
C THR A 3 5.93 -20.59 1.69
N VAL A 4 5.97 -19.51 0.93
CA VAL A 4 5.21 -19.36 -0.33
C VAL A 4 6.20 -19.43 -1.49
N TYR A 5 5.91 -20.28 -2.47
CA TYR A 5 6.71 -20.39 -3.69
C TYR A 5 5.96 -19.73 -4.84
N LEU A 6 6.52 -18.62 -5.35
CA LEU A 6 6.04 -18.02 -6.58
C LEU A 6 6.58 -18.84 -7.76
N ARG A 7 5.72 -19.20 -8.70
CA ARG A 7 6.06 -19.98 -9.90
C ARG A 7 5.62 -19.24 -11.14
N ASN A 8 6.31 -19.47 -12.25
CA ASN A 8 6.02 -18.87 -13.55
C ASN A 8 5.99 -17.32 -13.49
N VAL A 9 6.89 -16.72 -12.72
CA VAL A 9 7.04 -15.27 -12.68
C VAL A 9 7.69 -14.83 -14.00
N PRO A 10 7.09 -13.90 -14.75
CA PRO A 10 7.69 -13.40 -15.98
C PRO A 10 9.08 -12.80 -15.75
N ASP A 11 10.00 -13.03 -16.68
CA ASP A 11 11.41 -12.60 -16.54
C ASP A 11 11.52 -11.08 -16.37
N ASP A 12 10.69 -10.31 -17.10
CA ASP A 12 10.68 -8.84 -17.02
C ASP A 12 10.25 -8.34 -15.63
N VAL A 13 9.38 -9.08 -14.94
CA VAL A 13 8.99 -8.79 -13.56
C VAL A 13 10.14 -9.07 -12.61
N VAL A 14 10.83 -10.21 -12.77
CA VAL A 14 12.00 -10.56 -11.94
C VAL A 14 13.08 -9.50 -12.09
N GLU A 15 13.43 -9.10 -13.32
CA GLU A 15 14.44 -8.07 -13.58
C GLU A 15 14.11 -6.73 -12.90
N ARG A 16 12.83 -6.31 -12.95
CA ARG A 16 12.38 -5.06 -12.30
C ARG A 16 12.51 -5.15 -10.79
N LEU A 17 12.12 -6.29 -10.19
CA LEU A 17 12.24 -6.51 -8.76
C LEU A 17 13.71 -6.58 -8.31
N GLU A 18 14.59 -7.19 -9.10
CA GLU A 18 16.03 -7.20 -8.82
C GLU A 18 16.64 -5.80 -8.85
N LYS A 19 16.25 -4.96 -9.83
CA LYS A 19 16.67 -3.55 -9.88
C LYS A 19 16.25 -2.79 -8.63
N LEU A 20 15.02 -3.01 -8.14
CA LEU A 20 14.52 -2.41 -6.91
C LEU A 20 15.29 -2.91 -5.68
N ALA A 21 15.53 -4.22 -5.58
CA ALA A 21 16.26 -4.83 -4.48
C ALA A 21 17.71 -4.31 -4.42
N ASN A 22 18.38 -4.20 -5.57
CA ASN A 22 19.73 -3.65 -5.70
C ASN A 22 19.80 -2.18 -5.29
N ARG A 23 18.80 -1.36 -5.66
CA ARG A 23 18.71 0.05 -5.25
C ARG A 23 18.66 0.18 -3.73
N GLU A 24 17.99 -0.75 -3.06
CA GLU A 24 17.81 -0.78 -1.62
C GLU A 24 18.88 -1.63 -0.89
N ARG A 25 19.82 -2.23 -1.62
CA ARG A 25 20.88 -3.13 -1.11
C ARG A 25 20.36 -4.29 -0.26
N ILE A 26 19.23 -4.86 -0.66
CA ILE A 26 18.61 -6.03 -0.01
C ILE A 26 18.44 -7.17 -0.99
N SER A 27 18.18 -8.38 -0.48
CA SER A 27 17.90 -9.53 -1.35
C SER A 27 16.53 -9.40 -2.02
N LEU A 28 16.38 -10.00 -3.21
CA LEU A 28 15.11 -10.10 -3.91
C LEU A 28 14.01 -10.74 -3.03
N ASN A 29 14.35 -11.79 -2.29
CA ASN A 29 13.42 -12.45 -1.37
C ASN A 29 12.98 -11.54 -0.23
N THR A 30 13.90 -10.72 0.30
CA THR A 30 13.59 -9.73 1.35
C THR A 30 12.64 -8.67 0.81
N LEU A 31 12.90 -8.15 -0.39
CA LEU A 31 12.01 -7.20 -1.05
C LEU A 31 10.62 -7.82 -1.27
N ALA A 32 10.56 -9.01 -1.88
CA ALA A 32 9.31 -9.71 -2.15
C ALA A 32 8.49 -9.95 -0.86
N LEU A 33 9.14 -10.36 0.23
CA LEU A 33 8.48 -10.53 1.52
C LEU A 33 7.91 -9.20 2.06
N ARG A 34 8.68 -8.10 1.96
CA ARG A 34 8.21 -6.78 2.40
C ARG A 34 6.99 -6.34 1.61
N GLU A 35 7.04 -6.44 0.28
CA GLU A 35 5.94 -6.02 -0.58
C GLU A 35 4.69 -6.89 -0.36
N LEU A 36 4.86 -8.21 -0.18
CA LEU A 36 3.74 -9.09 0.20
C LEU A 36 3.13 -8.69 1.55
N ALA A 37 3.93 -8.31 2.54
CA ALA A 37 3.44 -7.85 3.83
C ALA A 37 2.72 -6.48 3.74
N GLU A 38 3.21 -5.57 2.91
CA GLU A 38 2.53 -4.29 2.61
C GLU A 38 1.18 -4.49 1.93
N VAL A 39 1.10 -5.38 0.94
CA VAL A 39 -0.17 -5.71 0.27
C VAL A 39 -1.13 -6.39 1.22
N ALA A 40 -0.67 -7.39 1.98
CA ALA A 40 -1.50 -8.13 2.93
C ALA A 40 -2.10 -7.21 4.01
N ARG A 41 -1.34 -6.21 4.49
CA ARG A 41 -1.86 -5.22 5.44
C ARG A 41 -3.06 -4.43 4.91
N ARG A 42 -3.15 -4.23 3.60
CA ARG A 42 -4.22 -3.46 2.96
C ARG A 42 -5.40 -4.32 2.54
N ALA A 43 -5.28 -5.65 2.58
CA ALA A 43 -6.29 -6.56 2.08
C ALA A 43 -7.65 -6.33 2.77
N ASP A 44 -7.62 -6.09 4.07
CA ASP A 44 -8.83 -5.93 4.89
C ASP A 44 -9.26 -4.45 5.04
N ASN A 45 -8.56 -3.51 4.40
CA ASN A 45 -8.85 -2.08 4.57
C ASN A 45 -10.26 -1.71 4.07
N ALA A 46 -10.70 -2.30 2.95
CA ALA A 46 -12.02 -2.01 2.40
C ALA A 46 -13.13 -2.44 3.38
N ASP A 47 -13.00 -3.64 3.94
CA ASP A 47 -13.94 -4.17 4.93
C ASP A 47 -13.90 -3.32 6.21
N LEU A 48 -12.69 -2.99 6.69
CA LEU A 48 -12.51 -2.17 7.89
C LEU A 48 -13.08 -0.76 7.73
N LEU A 49 -12.88 -0.12 6.56
CA LEU A 49 -13.52 1.15 6.22
C LEU A 49 -15.05 1.01 6.14
N GLY A 50 -15.55 -0.11 5.61
CA GLY A 50 -16.99 -0.41 5.55
C GLY A 50 -17.65 -0.57 6.92
N THR A 51 -16.89 -0.94 7.96
CA THR A 51 -17.39 -1.02 9.34
C THR A 51 -17.44 0.30 10.09
N LEU A 52 -16.84 1.37 9.55
CA LEU A 52 -16.84 2.66 10.22
C LEU A 52 -18.26 3.26 10.26
N PRO A 53 -18.66 3.89 11.37
CA PRO A 53 -19.93 4.58 11.44
C PRO A 53 -19.92 5.77 10.48
N ASP A 54 -21.01 5.92 9.72
CA ASP A 54 -21.26 7.14 8.97
C ASP A 54 -21.55 8.28 9.96
N LEU A 55 -20.72 9.31 9.93
CA LEU A 55 -20.85 10.48 10.80
C LEU A 55 -21.78 11.55 10.21
N GLY A 56 -22.31 11.33 9.00
CA GLY A 56 -23.17 12.29 8.30
C GLY A 56 -22.44 13.57 7.88
N ILE A 57 -21.11 13.49 7.71
CA ILE A 57 -20.27 14.63 7.33
C ILE A 57 -20.15 14.65 5.79
N PRO A 58 -20.73 15.65 5.10
CA PRO A 58 -20.64 15.75 3.65
C PRO A 58 -19.22 16.09 3.20
N ALA A 59 -18.77 15.53 2.07
CA ALA A 59 -17.41 15.70 1.58
C ALA A 59 -17.04 17.17 1.33
N GLU A 60 -18.03 17.97 0.92
CA GLU A 60 -17.90 19.41 0.67
C GLU A 60 -17.47 20.18 1.92
N SER A 61 -17.95 19.77 3.10
CA SER A 61 -17.57 20.39 4.38
C SER A 61 -16.10 20.11 4.74
N ILE A 62 -15.60 18.93 4.40
CA ILE A 62 -14.21 18.53 4.62
C ILE A 62 -13.29 19.37 3.71
N VAL A 63 -13.64 19.47 2.42
CA VAL A 63 -12.88 20.26 1.44
C VAL A 63 -12.82 21.73 1.87
N ALA A 64 -13.95 22.31 2.25
CA ALA A 64 -14.01 23.70 2.71
C ALA A 64 -13.09 23.95 3.92
N ALA A 65 -13.10 23.06 4.91
CA ALA A 65 -12.24 23.19 6.10
C ALA A 65 -10.74 23.07 5.77
N VAL A 66 -10.38 22.20 4.83
CA VAL A 66 -8.98 22.07 4.36
C VAL A 66 -8.52 23.34 3.64
N ASP A 67 -9.37 23.91 2.80
CA ASP A 67 -9.04 25.13 2.04
C ASP A 67 -8.95 26.36 2.95
N GLU A 68 -9.83 26.48 3.96
CA GLU A 68 -9.73 27.50 5.00
C GLU A 68 -8.40 27.40 5.76
N GLY A 69 -7.99 26.19 6.15
CA GLY A 69 -6.70 25.95 6.81
C GLY A 69 -5.48 26.25 5.94
N ARG A 70 -5.60 26.13 4.60
CA ARG A 70 -4.54 26.53 3.66
C ARG A 70 -4.47 28.04 3.46
N ALA A 71 -5.62 28.73 3.44
CA ALA A 71 -5.70 30.18 3.25
C ALA A 71 -5.28 30.96 4.51
N GLY A 72 -5.37 30.36 5.69
CA GLY A 72 -4.90 30.93 6.96
C GLY A 72 -3.40 30.78 7.26
N LYS A 73 -2.61 30.27 6.31
CA LYS A 73 -1.14 30.23 6.35
C LYS A 73 -0.54 31.30 5.43
#